data_AF-A0A7Y4QLU5-F1
#
_entry.id   AF-A0A7Y4QLU5-F1
#
_cell.length_a   1.000
_cell.length_b   1.000
_cell.length_c   1.000
_cell.angle_alpha   90.00
_cell.angle_beta   90.00
_cell.angle_gamma   90.00
#
_symmetry.space_group_name_H-M   'P 1'
#
loop_
_entity.id
_entity.type
_entity.pdbx_description
1 polymer ?
#
loop_
_entity_poly.entity_id
_entity_poly.type
_entity_poly.pdbx_seq_one_letter_code
_entity_poly.pdbx_strand_id
1 'polypeptide(L)'
;MKLLFRSHRRLLALAAGGILLLPSTSRAFPPAPPHVIYGQVRDEYGVPLTLANAQIIFSVEGTNGVQIVGSITPDLEPGVNYRLSLPMDSGTKPDLYKPTALMPTAPFRIRVKIGNTTYLPMEMAANYANLGKPAQSTRIDLTLGVDANGDGLPDAWQQLLLAMLGPGALIGPNDDADGDGISNLNEYLAGTYAFDPANGFRLDMVLGAGGTPLLEFMVISPRTYTVFGSTNLQTWAPFEIKIPADGPAAPNLPNYRATDIHTLQVQPILPPGPASSQYFFKVQVQ
;
A
#
# COMPACT_ATOMS: atom_id res chain seq x y z
N MET A 1 -3.14 -101.82 20.28
CA MET A 1 -2.13 -102.25 21.26
C MET A 1 -1.70 -101.03 22.06
N LYS A 2 -1.88 -101.13 23.38
CA LYS A 2 -1.47 -100.27 24.50
C LYS A 2 -0.15 -99.48 24.40
N LEU A 3 -0.09 -98.36 25.17
CA LEU A 3 1.07 -97.67 25.80
C LEU A 3 2.01 -96.84 24.89
N LEU A 4 2.65 -95.72 25.26
CA LEU A 4 2.57 -94.75 26.37
C LEU A 4 3.55 -93.56 26.07
N PHE A 5 3.25 -92.35 26.57
CA PHE A 5 4.08 -91.14 26.85
C PHE A 5 5.47 -90.89 26.20
N ARG A 6 5.67 -89.64 25.71
CA ARG A 6 6.56 -88.66 26.39
C ARG A 6 6.39 -87.21 25.88
N SER A 7 6.07 -86.33 26.82
CA SER A 7 6.08 -84.86 26.76
C SER A 7 7.48 -84.32 26.52
N HIS A 8 7.66 -83.35 25.61
CA HIS A 8 8.70 -82.31 25.66
C HIS A 8 8.07 -80.96 25.26
N ARG A 9 7.83 -80.11 26.26
CA ARG A 9 7.47 -78.69 26.08
C ARG A 9 8.62 -77.97 25.37
N ARG A 10 8.35 -77.36 24.21
CA ARG A 10 9.23 -76.34 23.62
C ARG A 10 8.63 -74.98 23.91
N LEU A 11 9.33 -74.19 24.72
CA LEU A 11 9.05 -72.77 24.93
C LEU A 11 9.16 -72.05 23.58
N LEU A 12 8.07 -71.46 23.09
CA LEU A 12 8.17 -70.35 22.15
C LEU A 12 8.36 -69.07 22.96
N ALA A 13 9.52 -68.46 22.82
CA ALA A 13 9.80 -67.12 23.33
C ALA A 13 8.98 -66.11 22.53
N LEU A 14 8.09 -65.38 23.21
CA LEU A 14 7.45 -64.19 22.68
C LEU A 14 8.50 -63.07 22.64
N ALA A 15 9.00 -62.73 21.46
CA ALA A 15 9.78 -61.51 21.27
C ALA A 15 8.82 -60.31 21.30
N ALA A 16 8.64 -59.72 22.49
CA ALA A 16 7.98 -58.44 22.63
C ALA A 16 8.92 -57.34 22.09
N GLY A 17 8.74 -56.97 20.82
CA GLY A 17 9.38 -55.80 20.24
C GLY A 17 8.83 -54.53 20.88
N GLY A 18 9.47 -54.07 21.96
CA GLY A 18 9.19 -52.78 22.56
C GLY A 18 9.60 -51.67 21.60
N ILE A 19 8.62 -51.02 20.96
CA ILE A 19 8.84 -49.75 20.28
C ILE A 19 9.14 -48.72 21.38
N LEU A 20 10.41 -48.34 21.54
CA LEU A 20 10.79 -47.15 22.29
C LEU A 20 10.23 -45.94 21.54
N LEU A 21 9.10 -45.41 22.02
CA LEU A 21 8.66 -44.06 21.72
C LEU A 21 9.64 -43.10 22.42
N LEU A 22 10.76 -42.83 21.75
CA LEU A 22 11.61 -41.70 22.10
C LEU A 22 10.76 -40.44 22.00
N PRO A 23 10.70 -39.56 23.02
CA PRO A 23 10.05 -38.29 22.89
C PRO A 23 10.81 -37.46 21.85
N SER A 24 10.29 -37.41 20.63
CA SER A 24 10.71 -36.44 19.63
C SER A 24 10.44 -35.06 20.22
N THR A 25 11.48 -34.40 20.73
CA THR A 25 11.35 -33.00 21.11
C THR A 25 11.20 -32.20 19.82
N SER A 26 9.95 -31.96 19.40
CA SER A 26 9.67 -30.96 18.38
C SER A 26 9.99 -29.60 19.00
N ARG A 27 11.20 -29.11 18.80
CA ARG A 27 11.55 -27.73 19.12
C ARG A 27 10.97 -26.83 18.05
N ALA A 28 9.66 -26.58 18.13
CA ALA A 28 9.03 -25.52 17.37
C ALA A 28 9.51 -24.19 17.95
N PHE A 29 10.46 -23.55 17.27
CA PHE A 29 10.92 -22.22 17.62
C PHE A 29 9.86 -21.20 17.19
N PRO A 30 9.56 -20.17 18.01
CA PRO A 30 8.46 -19.29 17.72
C PRO A 30 8.77 -18.48 16.44
N PRO A 31 7.81 -18.39 15.50
CA PRO A 31 7.95 -17.51 14.35
C PRO A 31 8.12 -16.06 14.84
N ALA A 32 8.91 -15.25 14.14
CA ALA A 32 8.89 -13.82 14.39
C ALA A 32 7.57 -13.26 13.83
N PRO A 33 6.99 -12.20 14.45
CA PRO A 33 5.79 -11.60 13.89
C PRO A 33 6.03 -11.13 12.44
N PRO A 34 5.03 -11.28 11.55
CA PRO A 34 5.20 -10.93 10.15
C PRO A 34 5.52 -9.44 9.98
N HIS A 35 6.19 -9.12 8.88
CA HIS A 35 6.33 -7.76 8.38
C HIS A 35 5.22 -7.50 7.36
N VAL A 36 4.58 -6.33 7.37
CA VAL A 36 3.53 -6.01 6.40
C VAL A 36 4.03 -4.99 5.39
N ILE A 37 4.01 -5.33 4.11
CA ILE A 37 4.15 -4.32 3.04
C ILE A 37 2.77 -3.94 2.51
N TYR A 38 2.56 -2.67 2.21
CA TYR A 38 1.30 -2.16 1.70
C TYR A 38 1.54 -0.90 0.87
N GLY A 39 0.57 -0.48 0.07
CA GLY A 39 0.67 0.76 -0.69
C GLY A 39 -0.25 0.77 -1.90
N GLN A 40 0.05 1.65 -2.84
CA GLN A 40 -0.71 1.80 -4.07
C GLN A 40 0.12 1.39 -5.28
N VAL A 41 -0.46 0.53 -6.11
CA VAL A 41 -0.01 0.30 -7.47
C VAL A 41 -0.78 1.21 -8.42
N ARG A 42 -0.05 1.99 -9.22
CA ARG A 42 -0.60 2.89 -10.24
C ARG A 42 -0.06 2.55 -11.62
N ASP A 43 -0.78 2.95 -12.66
CA ASP A 43 -0.31 2.85 -14.04
C ASP A 43 0.67 3.97 -14.41
N GLU A 44 1.06 4.01 -15.68
CA GLU A 44 2.02 4.97 -16.24
C GLU A 44 1.48 6.41 -16.31
N TYR A 45 0.19 6.63 -16.02
CA TYR A 45 -0.42 7.96 -15.92
C TYR A 45 -0.74 8.33 -14.47
N GLY A 46 -0.24 7.54 -13.51
CA GLY A 46 -0.44 7.79 -12.08
C GLY A 46 -1.84 7.40 -11.58
N VAL A 47 -2.64 6.72 -12.40
CA VAL A 47 -3.99 6.28 -12.02
C VAL A 47 -3.90 5.02 -11.17
N PRO A 48 -4.52 4.98 -9.97
CA PRO A 48 -4.53 3.78 -9.15
C PRO A 48 -5.15 2.59 -9.89
N LEU A 49 -4.50 1.43 -9.86
CA LEU A 49 -5.03 0.23 -10.50
C LEU A 49 -6.35 -0.20 -9.85
N THR A 50 -7.38 -0.36 -10.68
CA THR A 50 -8.74 -0.77 -10.27
C THR A 50 -9.12 -2.19 -10.75
N LEU A 51 -8.18 -2.92 -11.35
CA LEU A 51 -8.43 -4.22 -11.99
C LEU A 51 -8.54 -5.36 -10.97
N ALA A 52 -9.71 -5.99 -10.85
CA ALA A 52 -9.99 -7.04 -9.86
C ALA A 52 -9.12 -8.31 -9.97
N ASN A 53 -8.47 -8.56 -11.12
CA ASN A 53 -7.61 -9.72 -11.35
C ASN A 53 -6.11 -9.38 -11.33
N ALA A 54 -5.75 -8.18 -10.87
CA ALA A 54 -4.36 -7.80 -10.70
C ALA A 54 -3.79 -8.40 -9.40
N GLN A 55 -2.54 -8.85 -9.46
CA GLN A 55 -1.83 -9.48 -8.35
C GLN A 55 -0.50 -8.80 -8.12
N ILE A 56 -0.11 -8.66 -6.86
CA ILE A 56 1.25 -8.31 -6.46
C ILE A 56 2.02 -9.58 -6.10
N ILE A 57 3.23 -9.71 -6.62
CA ILE A 57 4.10 -10.87 -6.41
C ILE A 57 5.38 -10.38 -5.77
N PHE A 58 5.61 -10.79 -4.53
CA PHE A 58 6.87 -10.59 -3.82
C PHE A 58 7.72 -11.86 -3.93
N SER A 59 8.98 -11.73 -4.35
CA SER A 59 9.93 -12.85 -4.44
C SER A 59 11.27 -12.47 -3.83
N VAL A 60 11.87 -13.37 -3.06
CA VAL A 60 13.22 -13.19 -2.50
C VAL A 60 14.26 -13.74 -3.48
N GLU A 61 15.30 -12.96 -3.77
CA GLU A 61 16.39 -13.43 -4.61
C GLU A 61 17.20 -14.52 -3.89
N GLY A 62 17.66 -15.53 -4.63
CA GLY A 62 18.45 -16.64 -4.08
C GLY A 62 17.64 -17.73 -3.36
N THR A 63 16.33 -17.55 -3.17
CA THR A 63 15.43 -18.62 -2.73
C THR A 63 14.90 -19.38 -3.96
N ASN A 64 14.69 -20.70 -3.85
CA ASN A 64 14.20 -21.58 -4.92
C ASN A 64 12.74 -21.27 -5.32
N GLY A 65 12.47 -20.05 -5.82
CA GLY A 65 11.16 -19.63 -6.31
C GLY A 65 10.14 -19.32 -5.23
N VAL A 66 10.55 -18.96 -4.00
CA VAL A 66 9.60 -18.55 -2.95
C VAL A 66 8.92 -17.26 -3.39
N GLN A 67 7.61 -17.34 -3.59
CA GLN A 67 6.77 -16.21 -3.96
C GLN A 67 5.63 -16.07 -2.97
N ILE A 68 5.37 -14.83 -2.58
CA ILE A 68 4.19 -14.45 -1.82
C ILE A 68 3.35 -13.61 -2.76
N VAL A 69 2.13 -14.08 -3.02
CA VAL A 69 1.20 -13.44 -3.95
C VAL A 69 0.06 -12.83 -3.14
N GLY A 70 -0.22 -11.55 -3.41
CA GLY A 70 -1.38 -10.84 -2.90
C GLY A 70 -2.27 -10.36 -4.04
N SER A 71 -3.54 -10.12 -3.74
CA SER A 71 -4.43 -9.43 -4.67
C SER A 71 -4.19 -7.93 -4.61
N ILE A 72 -4.36 -7.26 -5.76
CA ILE A 72 -4.52 -5.81 -5.82
C ILE A 72 -6.02 -5.55 -5.80
N THR A 73 -6.51 -5.01 -4.69
CA THR A 73 -7.91 -4.74 -4.45
C THR A 73 -8.11 -3.22 -4.43
N PRO A 74 -8.95 -2.66 -5.31
CA PRO A 74 -9.22 -1.23 -5.31
C PRO A 74 -9.76 -0.80 -3.94
N ASP A 75 -9.36 0.40 -3.48
CA ASP A 75 -9.95 1.05 -2.32
C ASP A 75 -9.88 0.25 -1.00
N LEU A 76 -8.79 -0.50 -0.82
CA LEU A 76 -8.58 -1.26 0.42
C LEU A 76 -8.53 -0.32 1.64
N GLU A 77 -7.76 0.76 1.52
CA GLU A 77 -7.65 1.90 2.46
C GLU A 77 -7.38 3.17 1.63
N PRO A 78 -7.53 4.39 2.18
CA PRO A 78 -7.19 5.63 1.46
C PRO A 78 -5.78 5.60 0.88
N GLY A 79 -5.68 5.60 -0.45
CA GLY A 79 -4.40 5.51 -1.15
C GLY A 79 -3.68 4.18 -1.05
N VAL A 80 -4.40 3.08 -0.82
CA VAL A 80 -3.84 1.73 -0.72
C VAL A 80 -4.72 0.77 -1.51
N ASN A 81 -4.11 0.01 -2.42
CA ASN A 81 -4.79 -1.05 -3.17
C ASN A 81 -4.13 -2.42 -2.99
N TYR A 82 -3.13 -2.56 -2.13
CA TYR A 82 -2.62 -3.87 -1.74
C TYR A 82 -2.06 -3.89 -0.32
N ARG A 83 -2.07 -5.08 0.28
CA ARG A 83 -1.42 -5.39 1.56
C ARG A 83 -0.92 -6.82 1.53
N LEU A 84 0.35 -7.02 1.86
CA LEU A 84 1.00 -8.33 1.86
C LEU A 84 1.68 -8.58 3.21
N SER A 85 1.26 -9.67 3.87
CA SER A 85 1.88 -10.12 5.11
C SER A 85 3.04 -11.06 4.79
N LEU A 86 4.25 -10.61 5.10
CA LEU A 86 5.49 -11.34 4.89
C LEU A 86 5.86 -12.10 6.17
N PRO A 87 5.81 -13.44 6.19
CA PRO A 87 6.26 -14.21 7.34
C PRO A 87 7.76 -13.97 7.57
N MET A 88 8.17 -13.78 8.82
CA MET A 88 9.55 -13.44 9.19
C MET A 88 10.17 -14.54 10.05
N ASP A 89 11.38 -14.96 9.69
CA ASP A 89 12.18 -15.83 10.55
C ASP A 89 12.87 -15.01 11.66
N SER A 90 13.02 -15.63 12.83
CA SER A 90 13.73 -15.02 13.96
C SER A 90 15.25 -14.94 13.77
N GLY A 91 15.80 -15.69 12.81
CA GLY A 91 17.25 -15.76 12.54
C GLY A 91 18.06 -16.40 13.66
N THR A 92 17.41 -16.98 14.67
CA THR A 92 18.08 -17.58 15.85
C THR A 92 18.72 -18.93 15.54
N LYS A 93 18.46 -19.50 14.35
CA LYS A 93 19.04 -20.74 13.83
C LYS A 93 19.35 -20.62 12.34
N PRO A 94 20.24 -21.49 11.81
CA PRO A 94 20.52 -21.55 10.36
C PRO A 94 19.32 -21.99 9.52
N ASP A 95 18.46 -22.85 10.09
CA ASP A 95 17.27 -23.36 9.41
C ASP A 95 16.07 -22.43 9.58
N LEU A 96 15.34 -22.19 8.49
CA LEU A 96 14.09 -21.43 8.50
C LEU A 96 12.97 -22.21 9.18
N TYR A 97 12.12 -21.53 9.97
CA TYR A 97 10.95 -22.15 10.59
C TYR A 97 9.87 -22.55 9.57
N LYS A 98 9.84 -21.88 8.41
CA LYS A 98 8.97 -22.20 7.26
C LYS A 98 9.69 -21.82 5.95
N PRO A 99 9.52 -22.57 4.85
CA PRO A 99 10.18 -22.25 3.57
C PRO A 99 9.86 -20.85 3.02
N THR A 100 8.71 -20.27 3.38
CA THR A 100 8.32 -18.92 2.97
C THR A 100 8.82 -17.82 3.92
N ALA A 101 9.40 -18.19 5.07
CA ALA A 101 9.84 -17.24 6.08
C ALA A 101 11.03 -16.43 5.58
N LEU A 102 10.92 -15.11 5.66
CA LEU A 102 11.95 -14.18 5.23
C LEU A 102 12.94 -13.92 6.36
N MET A 103 14.23 -13.91 6.04
CA MET A 103 15.22 -13.31 6.93
C MET A 103 15.22 -11.79 6.74
N PRO A 104 15.53 -11.00 7.79
CA PRO A 104 15.79 -9.57 7.64
C PRO A 104 16.84 -9.32 6.55
N THR A 105 16.70 -8.24 5.80
CA THR A 105 17.66 -7.76 4.77
C THR A 105 17.86 -8.65 3.53
N ALA A 106 17.05 -9.69 3.33
CA ALA A 106 17.14 -10.49 2.11
C ALA A 106 16.78 -9.66 0.86
N PRO A 107 17.58 -9.73 -0.23
CA PRO A 107 17.27 -9.07 -1.49
C PRO A 107 15.94 -9.61 -2.04
N PHE A 108 15.10 -8.73 -2.57
CA PHE A 108 13.77 -9.08 -3.06
C PHE A 108 13.43 -8.37 -4.36
N ARG A 109 12.40 -8.87 -5.03
CA ARG A 109 11.75 -8.23 -6.17
C ARG A 109 10.25 -8.19 -5.94
N ILE A 110 9.65 -7.08 -6.35
CA ILE A 110 8.20 -6.95 -6.46
C ILE A 110 7.85 -6.92 -7.95
N ARG A 111 6.84 -7.69 -8.32
CA ARG A 111 6.25 -7.71 -9.66
C ARG A 111 4.74 -7.51 -9.54
N VAL A 112 4.14 -6.99 -10.59
CA VAL A 112 2.68 -6.85 -10.69
C VAL A 112 2.22 -7.70 -11.86
N LYS A 113 1.29 -8.61 -11.64
CA LYS A 113 0.71 -9.45 -12.69
C LYS A 113 -0.69 -8.98 -13.01
N ILE A 114 -0.96 -8.66 -14.27
CA ILE A 114 -2.27 -8.28 -14.78
C ILE A 114 -2.63 -9.26 -15.91
N GLY A 115 -3.65 -10.07 -15.68
CA GLY A 115 -3.99 -11.16 -16.61
C GLY A 115 -2.81 -12.12 -16.79
N ASN A 116 -2.29 -12.20 -18.02
CA ASN A 116 -1.14 -13.07 -18.34
C ASN A 116 0.21 -12.33 -18.42
N THR A 117 0.20 -11.01 -18.23
CA THR A 117 1.40 -10.18 -18.32
C THR A 117 1.94 -9.88 -16.92
N THR A 118 3.26 -9.97 -16.75
CA THR A 118 3.95 -9.62 -15.50
C THR A 118 4.81 -8.39 -15.75
N TYR A 119 4.57 -7.35 -14.96
CA TYR A 119 5.23 -6.06 -15.01
C TYR A 119 6.25 -5.94 -13.87
N LEU A 120 7.37 -5.27 -14.17
CA LEU A 120 8.30 -4.77 -13.16
C LEU A 120 7.95 -3.28 -12.95
N PRO A 121 7.62 -2.85 -11.72
CA PRO A 121 7.45 -1.44 -11.45
C PRO A 121 8.72 -0.66 -11.80
N MET A 122 8.57 0.50 -12.45
CA MET A 122 9.68 1.41 -12.74
C MET A 122 10.19 2.08 -11.45
N GLU A 123 9.28 2.36 -10.52
CA GLU A 123 9.57 3.02 -9.26
C GLU A 123 9.07 2.18 -8.08
N MET A 124 9.85 2.19 -6.99
CA MET A 124 9.44 1.72 -5.66
C MET A 124 9.72 2.84 -4.66
N ALA A 125 8.72 3.68 -4.39
CA ALA A 125 8.84 4.73 -3.39
C ALA A 125 8.53 4.14 -2.00
N ALA A 126 9.53 4.08 -1.11
CA ALA A 126 9.34 3.51 0.23
C ALA A 126 10.28 4.12 1.29
N ASN A 127 9.83 4.07 2.55
CA ASN A 127 10.73 4.25 3.69
C ASN A 127 11.35 2.90 4.08
N TYR A 128 12.49 2.59 3.48
CA TYR A 128 13.19 1.32 3.65
C TYR A 128 13.74 1.08 5.06
N ALA A 129 13.74 2.08 5.96
CA ALA A 129 14.33 1.97 7.29
C ALA A 129 13.70 0.87 8.15
N ASN A 130 12.45 0.49 7.89
CA ASN A 130 11.73 -0.54 8.63
C ASN A 130 11.53 -1.84 7.86
N LEU A 131 11.92 -1.88 6.59
CA LEU A 131 11.67 -3.04 5.74
C LEU A 131 12.39 -4.29 6.29
N GLY A 132 11.65 -5.39 6.42
CA GLY A 132 12.18 -6.64 6.93
C GLY A 132 12.38 -6.69 8.44
N LYS A 133 11.88 -5.71 9.21
CA LYS A 133 11.82 -5.80 10.69
C LYS A 133 10.54 -6.54 11.13
N PRO A 134 10.62 -7.53 12.05
CA PRO A 134 9.44 -8.20 12.59
C PRO A 134 8.44 -7.23 13.23
N ALA A 135 7.14 -7.52 13.13
CA ALA A 135 6.04 -6.71 13.69
C ALA A 135 5.99 -5.26 13.21
N GLN A 136 6.61 -4.94 12.07
CA GLN A 136 6.58 -3.61 11.47
C GLN A 136 5.81 -3.62 10.15
N SER A 137 5.50 -2.43 9.65
CA SER A 137 4.94 -2.25 8.32
C SER A 137 5.73 -1.23 7.52
N THR A 138 5.76 -1.41 6.20
CA THR A 138 6.44 -0.52 5.25
C THR A 138 5.49 -0.19 4.12
N ARG A 139 5.22 1.11 3.93
CA ARG A 139 4.53 1.59 2.73
C ARG A 139 5.49 1.56 1.54
N ILE A 140 5.07 0.96 0.44
CA ILE A 140 5.77 0.92 -0.83
C ILE A 140 4.76 1.28 -1.91
N ASP A 141 4.90 2.43 -2.55
CA ASP A 141 4.08 2.78 -3.71
C ASP A 141 4.81 2.35 -4.99
N LEU A 142 4.05 1.79 -5.93
CA LEU A 142 4.57 1.17 -7.15
C LEU A 142 3.97 1.83 -8.39
N THR A 143 4.82 2.24 -9.32
CA THR A 143 4.41 2.77 -10.62
C THR A 143 4.72 1.76 -11.71
N LEU A 144 3.73 1.41 -12.52
CA LEU A 144 3.94 0.64 -13.75
C LEU A 144 4.25 1.59 -14.90
N GLY A 145 5.20 1.23 -15.75
CA GLY A 145 5.58 2.05 -16.89
C GLY A 145 7.06 1.89 -17.22
N VAL A 146 7.57 2.80 -18.02
CA VAL A 146 8.98 2.94 -18.36
C VAL A 146 9.41 4.32 -17.88
N ASP A 147 10.55 4.39 -17.20
CA ASP A 147 11.25 5.62 -16.83
C ASP A 147 12.68 5.46 -17.35
N ALA A 148 12.92 5.89 -18.59
CA ALA A 148 14.18 5.64 -19.28
C ALA A 148 15.34 6.49 -18.75
N ASN A 149 15.03 7.65 -18.17
CA ASN A 149 16.03 8.60 -17.66
C ASN A 149 16.22 8.51 -16.13
N GLY A 150 15.35 7.78 -15.42
CA GLY A 150 15.43 7.55 -13.98
C GLY A 150 15.04 8.77 -13.14
N ASP A 151 14.22 9.68 -13.67
CA ASP A 151 13.84 10.93 -12.99
C ASP A 151 12.59 10.79 -12.10
N GLY A 152 11.94 9.63 -12.11
CA GLY A 152 10.75 9.32 -11.33
C GLY A 152 9.43 9.59 -12.04
N LEU A 153 9.44 10.16 -13.25
CA LEU A 153 8.25 10.30 -14.09
C LEU A 153 8.19 9.20 -15.16
N PRO A 154 7.00 8.67 -15.48
CA PRO A 154 6.86 7.75 -16.60
C PRO A 154 7.07 8.45 -17.95
N ASP A 155 7.82 7.80 -18.86
CA ASP A 155 8.05 8.27 -20.23
C ASP A 155 6.73 8.56 -20.96
N ALA A 156 5.71 7.70 -20.77
CA ALA A 156 4.39 7.85 -21.39
C ALA A 156 3.67 9.12 -20.91
N TRP A 157 3.79 9.45 -19.62
CA TRP A 157 3.22 10.67 -19.05
C TRP A 157 3.95 11.91 -19.57
N GLN A 158 5.29 11.87 -19.61
CA GLN A 158 6.09 12.97 -20.16
C GLN A 158 5.81 13.20 -21.67
N GLN A 159 5.60 12.13 -22.44
CA GLN A 159 5.21 12.22 -23.85
C GLN A 159 3.83 12.84 -24.03
N LEU A 160 2.87 12.50 -23.17
CA LEU A 160 1.55 13.13 -23.16
C LEU A 160 1.66 14.63 -22.89
N LEU A 161 2.45 15.01 -21.87
CA LEU A 161 2.68 16.41 -21.52
C LEU A 161 3.31 17.18 -22.68
N LEU A 162 4.33 16.60 -23.32
CA LEU A 162 4.98 17.18 -24.50
C LEU A 162 4.01 17.30 -25.69
N ALA A 163 3.09 16.35 -25.87
CA ALA A 163 2.08 16.40 -26.93
C ALA A 163 1.06 17.52 -26.69
N MET A 164 0.73 17.85 -25.44
CA MET A 164 -0.22 18.91 -25.09
C MET A 164 0.41 20.31 -25.15
N LEU A 165 1.64 20.46 -24.66
CA LEU A 165 2.32 21.75 -24.55
C LEU A 165 3.22 22.09 -25.75
N GLY A 166 3.58 21.07 -26.54
CA GLY A 166 4.42 21.21 -27.73
C GLY A 166 5.92 21.20 -27.44
N PRO A 167 6.75 21.33 -28.50
CA PRO A 167 8.20 21.24 -28.39
C PRO A 167 8.78 22.30 -27.45
N GLY A 168 9.65 21.88 -26.53
CA GLY A 168 10.30 22.77 -25.57
C GLY A 168 9.57 22.90 -24.23
N ALA A 169 8.47 22.16 -24.02
CA ALA A 169 7.84 22.03 -22.72
C ALA A 169 8.84 21.56 -21.65
N LEU A 170 8.71 22.12 -20.44
CA LEU A 170 9.51 21.74 -19.28
C LEU A 170 8.89 20.49 -18.65
N ILE A 171 9.43 19.31 -18.95
CA ILE A 171 8.83 18.01 -18.61
C ILE A 171 9.55 17.27 -17.47
N GLY A 172 10.54 17.90 -16.83
CA GLY A 172 11.25 17.32 -15.70
C GLY A 172 10.39 17.30 -14.43
N PRO A 173 10.72 16.45 -13.44
CA PRO A 173 9.92 16.27 -12.22
C PRO A 173 9.77 17.53 -11.35
N ASN A 174 10.77 18.40 -11.38
CA ASN A 174 10.79 19.66 -10.63
C ASN A 174 10.38 20.88 -11.47
N ASP A 175 10.10 20.65 -12.76
CA ASP A 175 9.60 21.71 -13.62
C ASP A 175 8.11 21.95 -13.34
N ASP A 176 7.64 23.12 -13.77
CA ASP A 176 6.26 23.59 -13.67
C ASP A 176 5.83 23.96 -15.09
N ALA A 177 5.22 23.00 -15.79
CA ALA A 177 5.06 23.07 -17.24
C ALA A 177 3.96 24.05 -17.67
N ASP A 178 2.96 24.27 -16.82
CA ASP A 178 1.85 25.19 -17.07
C ASP A 178 1.92 26.50 -16.27
N GLY A 179 2.87 26.62 -15.34
CA GLY A 179 3.21 27.85 -14.64
C GLY A 179 2.32 28.14 -13.44
N ASP A 180 1.65 27.12 -12.89
CA ASP A 180 0.74 27.26 -11.77
C ASP A 180 1.47 27.21 -10.40
N GLY A 181 2.72 26.75 -10.38
CA GLY A 181 3.55 26.66 -9.19
C GLY A 181 3.51 25.28 -8.50
N ILE A 182 2.86 24.29 -9.11
CA ILE A 182 2.92 22.88 -8.74
C ILE A 182 3.91 22.20 -9.70
N SER A 183 4.82 21.39 -9.16
CA SER A 183 5.77 20.67 -10.01
C SER A 183 5.11 19.49 -10.72
N ASN A 184 5.61 19.14 -11.91
CA ASN A 184 5.16 18.00 -12.71
C ASN A 184 5.08 16.70 -11.90
N LEU A 185 6.05 16.43 -11.02
CA LEU A 185 6.00 15.25 -10.14
C LEU A 185 4.82 15.28 -9.17
N ASN A 186 4.52 16.43 -8.57
CA ASN A 186 3.40 16.57 -7.67
C ASN A 186 2.07 16.45 -8.43
N GLU A 187 2.00 16.99 -9.64
CA GLU A 187 0.82 16.87 -10.50
C GLU A 187 0.59 15.44 -10.98
N TYR A 188 1.65 14.75 -11.39
CA TYR A 188 1.61 13.32 -11.68
C TYR A 188 1.08 12.50 -10.49
N LEU A 189 1.61 12.75 -9.29
CA LEU A 189 1.18 12.06 -8.07
C LEU A 189 -0.25 12.42 -7.66
N ALA A 190 -0.69 13.67 -7.88
CA ALA A 190 -2.03 14.17 -7.60
C ALA A 190 -3.05 13.85 -8.71
N GLY A 191 -2.58 13.47 -9.90
CA GLY A 191 -3.38 13.22 -11.09
C GLY A 191 -4.01 14.47 -11.70
N THR A 192 -3.45 15.64 -11.42
CA THR A 192 -3.88 16.91 -12.03
C THR A 192 -3.32 17.05 -13.45
N TYR A 193 -3.84 18.04 -14.18
CA TYR A 193 -3.47 18.26 -15.58
C TYR A 193 -2.31 19.24 -15.67
N ALA A 194 -1.08 18.73 -15.79
CA ALA A 194 0.14 19.56 -15.85
C ALA A 194 0.33 20.42 -17.09
N PHE A 195 -0.72 20.59 -17.88
CA PHE A 195 -0.78 21.45 -19.05
C PHE A 195 -1.89 22.50 -18.91
N ASP A 196 -2.59 22.54 -17.78
CA ASP A 196 -3.72 23.42 -17.54
C ASP A 196 -3.63 24.07 -16.15
N PRO A 197 -3.23 25.36 -16.08
CA PRO A 197 -2.97 26.03 -14.82
C PRO A 197 -4.24 26.27 -13.99
N ALA A 198 -5.42 26.08 -14.57
CA ALA A 198 -6.69 26.14 -13.84
C ALA A 198 -6.99 24.84 -13.07
N ASN A 199 -6.29 23.75 -13.37
CA ASN A 199 -6.59 22.41 -12.89
C ASN A 199 -5.59 21.86 -11.85
N GLY A 200 -4.75 22.73 -11.27
CA GLY A 200 -3.86 22.38 -10.16
C GLY A 200 -4.59 22.04 -8.85
N PHE A 201 -3.97 21.22 -8.00
CA PHE A 201 -4.53 20.84 -6.71
C PHE A 201 -4.34 21.96 -5.68
N ARG A 202 -5.37 22.81 -5.54
CA ARG A 202 -5.40 23.95 -4.61
C ARG A 202 -6.51 23.82 -3.59
N LEU A 203 -6.24 24.35 -2.40
CA LEU A 203 -7.20 24.43 -1.30
C LEU A 203 -7.59 25.88 -1.06
N ASP A 204 -8.86 26.18 -1.30
CA ASP A 204 -9.45 27.48 -1.02
C ASP A 204 -10.37 27.41 0.19
N MET A 205 -10.53 28.54 0.87
CA MET A 205 -11.51 28.69 1.94
C MET A 205 -12.61 29.62 1.47
N VAL A 206 -13.84 29.11 1.44
CA VAL A 206 -15.03 29.83 0.98
C VAL A 206 -16.07 29.92 2.10
N LEU A 207 -17.03 30.85 1.96
CA LEU A 207 -18.13 30.99 2.91
C LEU A 207 -19.38 30.32 2.37
N GLY A 208 -19.87 29.30 3.07
CA GLY A 208 -21.16 28.67 2.82
C GLY A 208 -22.32 29.45 3.42
N ALA A 209 -23.51 28.83 3.40
CA ALA A 209 -24.71 29.40 3.98
C ALA A 209 -24.50 29.77 5.47
N GLY A 210 -24.99 30.95 5.87
CA GLY A 210 -24.84 31.46 7.24
C GLY A 210 -23.42 31.87 7.64
N GLY A 211 -22.49 32.00 6.68
CA GLY A 211 -21.09 32.37 6.96
C GLY A 211 -20.24 31.21 7.47
N THR A 212 -20.69 29.98 7.26
CA THR A 212 -19.94 28.78 7.66
C THR A 212 -18.68 28.63 6.80
N PRO A 213 -17.47 28.53 7.36
CA PRO A 213 -16.27 28.30 6.56
C PRO A 213 -16.28 26.90 5.95
N LEU A 214 -16.09 26.82 4.64
CA LEU A 214 -15.96 25.60 3.86
C LEU A 214 -14.58 25.55 3.21
N LEU A 215 -14.09 24.33 3.02
CA LEU A 215 -12.90 24.06 2.22
C LEU A 215 -13.34 23.66 0.82
N GLU A 216 -12.79 24.32 -0.19
CA GLU A 216 -13.05 24.07 -1.60
C GLU A 216 -11.78 23.62 -2.30
N PHE A 217 -11.86 22.53 -3.06
CA PHE A 217 -10.75 22.01 -3.87
C PHE A 217 -11.27 21.10 -4.97
N MET A 218 -10.50 20.96 -6.05
CA MET A 218 -10.86 20.05 -7.13
C MET A 218 -10.54 18.60 -6.77
N VAL A 219 -11.45 17.70 -7.13
CA VAL A 219 -11.31 16.26 -6.96
C VAL A 219 -11.29 15.56 -8.30
N ILE A 220 -10.49 14.48 -8.40
CA ILE A 220 -10.27 13.71 -9.62
C ILE A 220 -10.41 12.21 -9.30
N SER A 221 -11.29 11.53 -10.04
CA SER A 221 -11.48 10.09 -9.93
C SER A 221 -10.25 9.29 -10.38
N PRO A 222 -9.92 8.15 -9.76
CA PRO A 222 -10.55 7.50 -8.60
C PRO A 222 -9.80 7.79 -7.28
N ARG A 223 -9.42 9.05 -7.01
CA ARG A 223 -8.55 9.40 -5.88
C ARG A 223 -9.32 9.60 -4.58
N THR A 224 -8.62 9.43 -3.47
CA THR A 224 -9.15 9.67 -2.12
C THR A 224 -8.54 10.94 -1.55
N TYR A 225 -9.36 11.73 -0.86
CA TYR A 225 -8.98 13.01 -0.27
C TYR A 225 -9.22 12.98 1.24
N THR A 226 -8.20 13.33 2.01
CA THR A 226 -8.26 13.41 3.47
C THR A 226 -7.95 14.82 3.93
N VAL A 227 -8.83 15.43 4.73
CA VAL A 227 -8.59 16.74 5.33
C VAL A 227 -7.83 16.57 6.63
N PHE A 228 -6.78 17.35 6.81
CA PHE A 228 -6.03 17.44 8.06
C PHE A 228 -6.17 18.83 8.66
N GLY A 229 -6.33 18.88 9.98
CA GLY A 229 -6.34 20.11 10.75
C GLY A 229 -5.13 20.22 11.67
N SER A 230 -4.72 21.45 11.95
CA SER A 230 -3.68 21.78 12.93
C SER A 230 -4.04 23.08 13.65
N THR A 231 -3.61 23.23 14.90
CA THR A 231 -3.70 24.49 15.66
C THR A 231 -2.35 25.20 15.79
N ASN A 232 -1.25 24.58 15.32
CA ASN A 232 0.12 25.08 15.50
C ASN A 232 1.01 24.94 14.26
N LEU A 233 0.46 24.48 13.13
CA LEU A 233 1.15 24.17 11.86
C LEU A 233 2.22 23.05 11.95
N GLN A 234 2.40 22.43 13.10
CA GLN A 234 3.42 21.39 13.34
C GLN A 234 2.78 20.02 13.49
N THR A 235 1.77 19.91 14.34
CA THR A 235 1.03 18.68 14.59
C THR A 235 -0.23 18.68 13.75
N TRP A 236 -0.35 17.69 12.87
CA TRP A 236 -1.48 17.54 11.96
C TRP A 236 -2.24 16.26 12.30
N ALA A 237 -3.57 16.34 12.37
CA ALA A 237 -4.45 15.20 12.59
C ALA A 237 -5.56 15.17 11.54
N PRO A 238 -6.04 13.99 11.12
CA PRO A 238 -7.15 13.89 10.20
C PRO A 238 -8.43 14.43 10.86
N PHE A 239 -9.22 15.17 10.09
CA PHE A 239 -10.52 15.69 10.50
C PHE A 239 -11.61 14.96 9.72
N GLU A 240 -12.71 14.63 10.39
CA GLU A 240 -13.90 14.23 9.68
C GLU A 240 -14.47 15.42 8.91
N ILE A 241 -15.15 15.13 7.81
CA ILE A 241 -15.76 16.12 6.93
C ILE A 241 -17.25 15.83 6.74
N LYS A 242 -18.01 16.88 6.46
CA LYS A 242 -19.35 16.77 5.87
C LYS A 242 -19.34 17.39 4.49
N ILE A 243 -20.18 16.87 3.61
CA ILE A 243 -20.43 17.44 2.29
C ILE A 243 -21.74 18.24 2.40
N PRO A 244 -21.71 19.59 2.40
CA PRO A 244 -22.92 20.38 2.60
C PRO A 244 -23.99 20.14 1.54
N ALA A 245 -23.58 19.80 0.32
CA ALA A 245 -24.48 19.49 -0.80
C ALA A 245 -25.37 18.26 -0.53
N ASP A 246 -24.95 17.32 0.33
CA ASP A 246 -25.72 16.14 0.72
C ASP A 246 -26.80 16.45 1.78
N GLY A 247 -26.87 17.71 2.24
CA GLY A 247 -27.86 18.20 3.17
C GLY A 247 -27.50 18.00 4.65
N PRO A 248 -28.38 18.45 5.57
CA PRO A 248 -28.05 18.55 7.00
C PRO A 248 -27.87 17.18 7.70
N ALA A 249 -28.45 16.12 7.13
CA ALA A 249 -28.35 14.75 7.64
C ALA A 249 -27.14 13.98 7.07
N ALA A 250 -26.28 14.63 6.28
CA ALA A 250 -25.08 14.00 5.73
C ALA A 250 -24.19 13.42 6.85
N PRO A 251 -23.68 12.19 6.67
CA PRO A 251 -22.79 11.58 7.63
C PRO A 251 -21.47 12.34 7.69
N ASN A 252 -20.79 12.24 8.84
CA ASN A 252 -19.38 12.58 8.92
C ASN A 252 -18.58 11.51 8.18
N LEU A 253 -17.66 11.94 7.33
CA LEU A 253 -16.79 11.06 6.56
C LEU A 253 -15.33 11.27 7.00
N PRO A 254 -14.54 10.20 7.17
CA PRO A 254 -13.11 10.33 7.48
C PRO A 254 -12.27 10.75 6.26
N ASN A 255 -12.82 10.58 5.05
CA ASN A 255 -12.21 10.94 3.76
C ASN A 255 -13.30 10.99 2.68
N TYR A 256 -12.97 11.55 1.52
CA TYR A 256 -13.83 11.59 0.34
C TYR A 256 -13.19 10.84 -0.82
N ARG A 257 -13.92 9.91 -1.45
CA ARG A 257 -13.47 9.22 -2.66
C ARG A 257 -14.16 9.81 -3.87
N ALA A 258 -13.37 10.36 -4.78
CA ALA A 258 -13.87 10.93 -6.02
C ALA A 258 -14.31 9.83 -6.98
N THR A 259 -15.48 10.00 -7.60
CA THR A 259 -15.99 9.12 -8.65
C THR A 259 -15.99 9.78 -10.03
N ASP A 260 -15.89 11.10 -10.07
CA ASP A 260 -15.82 11.97 -11.24
C ASP A 260 -14.83 13.12 -10.99
N ILE A 261 -14.83 14.11 -11.88
CA ILE A 261 -13.99 15.32 -11.75
C ILE A 261 -14.91 16.50 -11.51
N HIS A 262 -14.76 17.19 -10.38
CA HIS A 262 -15.51 18.41 -10.05
C HIS A 262 -14.85 19.18 -8.90
N THR A 263 -15.33 20.40 -8.64
CA THR A 263 -14.97 21.16 -7.44
C THR A 263 -15.81 20.71 -6.25
N LEU A 264 -15.16 20.21 -5.20
CA LEU A 264 -15.81 19.73 -3.98
C LEU A 264 -15.73 20.79 -2.89
N GLN A 265 -16.86 21.05 -2.22
CA GLN A 265 -16.91 21.81 -0.97
C GLN A 265 -17.15 20.88 0.21
N VAL A 266 -16.32 21.00 1.24
CA VAL A 266 -16.44 20.21 2.48
C VAL A 266 -16.40 21.10 3.70
N GLN A 267 -17.17 20.72 4.72
CA GLN A 267 -17.12 21.33 6.04
C GLN A 267 -16.29 20.44 6.98
N PRO A 268 -15.11 20.88 7.45
CA PRO A 268 -14.35 20.14 8.45
C PRO A 268 -15.07 20.16 9.80
N ILE A 269 -15.15 19.00 10.45
CA ILE A 269 -15.72 18.85 11.80
C ILE A 269 -14.64 19.16 12.81
N LEU A 270 -14.74 20.33 13.44
CA LEU A 270 -13.77 20.78 14.43
C LEU A 270 -13.88 19.96 15.72
N PRO A 271 -12.75 19.54 16.32
CA PRO A 271 -12.78 18.88 17.62
C PRO A 271 -13.30 19.85 18.70
N PRO A 272 -13.88 19.33 19.79
CA PRO A 272 -14.29 20.16 20.92
C PRO A 272 -13.10 20.96 21.46
N GLY A 273 -13.24 22.28 21.54
CA GLY A 273 -12.17 23.17 21.96
C GLY A 273 -12.67 24.58 22.22
N PRO A 274 -11.82 25.47 22.77
CA PRO A 274 -12.19 26.85 22.99
C PRO A 274 -12.52 27.53 21.65
N ALA A 275 -13.61 28.30 21.63
CA ALA A 275 -14.16 28.94 20.43
C ALA A 275 -13.19 29.89 19.71
N SER A 276 -12.12 30.34 20.37
CA SER A 276 -11.08 31.20 19.81
C SER A 276 -9.91 30.45 19.17
N SER A 277 -9.99 29.12 19.03
CA SER A 277 -8.91 28.34 18.43
C SER A 277 -8.81 28.63 16.94
N GLN A 278 -7.64 29.06 16.47
CA GLN A 278 -7.34 29.12 15.05
C GLN A 278 -7.02 27.72 14.54
N TYR A 279 -7.65 27.34 13.43
CA TYR A 279 -7.38 26.08 12.74
C TYR A 279 -6.76 26.37 11.38
N PHE A 280 -5.73 25.61 11.07
CA PHE A 280 -5.09 25.53 9.77
C PHE A 280 -5.49 24.21 9.13
N PHE A 281 -5.71 24.22 7.83
CA PHE A 281 -6.13 23.06 7.07
C PHE A 281 -5.15 22.75 5.95
N LYS A 282 -5.04 21.46 5.64
CA LYS A 282 -4.46 20.98 4.39
C LYS A 282 -5.28 19.79 3.91
N VAL A 283 -5.26 19.54 2.61
CA VAL A 283 -5.87 18.35 2.02
C VAL A 283 -4.77 17.48 1.45
N GLN A 284 -4.87 16.19 1.69
CA GLN A 284 -3.98 15.19 1.11
C GLN A 284 -4.77 14.40 0.09
N VAL A 285 -4.26 14.34 -1.14
CA VAL A 285 -4.71 13.43 -2.19
C VAL A 285 -3.92 12.12 -2.12
N GLN A 286 -4.60 10.99 -2.28
CA GLN A 286 -4.01 9.66 -2.24
C GLN A 286 -4.57 8.74 -3.33
#